data_AF-A0A6G2KTQ0-F1
#
_entry.id   AF-A0A6G2KTQ0-F1
#
_cell.length_a   1.000
_cell.length_b   1.000
_cell.length_c   1.000
_cell.angle_alpha   90.00
_cell.angle_beta   90.00
_cell.angle_gamma   90.00
#
_symmetry.space_group_name_H-M   'P 1'
#
loop_
_entity.id
_entity.type
_entity.pdbx_description
1 polymer ?
#
loop_
_entity_poly.entity_id
_entity_poly.type
_entity_poly.pdbx_seq_one_letter_code
_entity_poly.pdbx_strand_id
1 'polypeptide(L)' 'MALRVADYKTDVHNDWCPGCGDFGIVNALQMALAEMGIERDQAAIFSGVGCSGKTVHFINTYGVHT' A
#
# COMPACT_ATOMS: atom_id res chain seq x y z
N MET A 1 17.58 10.28 -3.42
CA MET A 1 17.77 8.80 -3.39
C MET A 1 16.67 8.23 -4.28
N ALA A 2 16.92 7.20 -5.09
CA ALA A 2 15.83 6.62 -5.90
C ALA A 2 14.89 5.81 -4.98
N LEU A 3 13.60 6.15 -4.96
CA LEU A 3 12.58 5.42 -4.20
C LEU A 3 12.38 4.03 -4.80
N ARG A 4 12.32 3.01 -3.95
CA ARG A 4 12.14 1.61 -4.36
C ARG A 4 10.79 1.11 -3.84
N VAL A 5 10.24 0.11 -4.52
CA VAL A 5 8.99 -0.56 -4.10
C VAL A 5 9.04 -1.03 -2.64
N ALA A 6 10.21 -1.50 -2.18
CA ALA A 6 10.40 -1.95 -0.80
C ALA A 6 10.19 -0.83 0.24
N ASP A 7 10.41 0.43 -0.14
CA ASP A 7 10.26 1.57 0.78
C ASP A 7 8.77 1.82 1.09
N TYR A 8 7.84 1.39 0.20
CA TYR A 8 6.38 1.49 0.37
C TYR A 8 5.74 0.28 1.04
N LYS A 9 6.51 -0.74 1.43
CA LYS A 9 5.98 -1.90 2.15
C LYS A 9 5.98 -1.64 3.65
N THR A 10 4.95 -2.13 4.35
CA THR A 10 4.89 -2.15 5.81
C THR A 10 5.32 -3.52 6.34
N ASP A 11 5.62 -3.60 7.62
CA ASP A 11 5.91 -4.82 8.38
C ASP A 11 4.64 -5.52 8.91
N VAL A 12 3.47 -4.92 8.67
CA VAL A 12 2.17 -5.46 9.06
C VAL A 12 1.89 -6.75 8.29
N HIS A 13 1.54 -7.80 9.02
CA HIS A 13 1.14 -9.07 8.41
C HIS A 13 -0.13 -8.89 7.56
N ASN A 14 -0.05 -9.24 6.29
CA ASN A 14 -1.21 -9.26 5.40
C ASN A 14 -2.03 -10.52 5.62
N ASP A 15 -3.25 -10.35 6.14
CA ASP A 15 -4.16 -11.41 6.53
C ASP A 15 -5.20 -11.76 5.46
N TRP A 16 -4.97 -11.38 4.20
CA TRP A 16 -5.78 -11.83 3.08
C TRP A 16 -5.58 -13.31 2.74
N CYS A 17 -6.63 -13.92 2.21
CA CYS A 17 -6.60 -15.32 1.80
C CYS A 17 -5.51 -15.59 0.74
N PRO A 18 -4.83 -16.74 0.77
CA PRO A 18 -3.91 -17.14 -0.30
C PRO A 18 -4.58 -17.09 -1.67
N GLY A 19 -3.97 -16.41 -2.64
CA GLY A 19 -4.52 -16.22 -3.98
C GLY A 19 -5.53 -15.07 -4.13
N CYS A 20 -5.75 -14.27 -3.08
CA CYS A 20 -6.57 -13.06 -3.16
C CYS A 20 -6.01 -12.06 -4.20
N GLY A 21 -6.89 -11.47 -5.01
CA GLY A 21 -6.50 -10.48 -6.03
C GLY A 21 -5.98 -9.15 -5.45
N ASP A 22 -6.35 -8.82 -4.21
CA ASP A 22 -5.94 -7.58 -3.55
C ASP A 22 -4.40 -7.50 -3.36
N PHE A 23 -3.70 -8.64 -3.28
CA PHE A 23 -2.23 -8.68 -3.29
C PHE A 23 -1.65 -8.05 -4.56
N GLY A 24 -2.28 -8.28 -5.72
CA GLY A 24 -1.89 -7.68 -6.99
C GLY A 24 -2.10 -6.17 -7.00
N ILE A 25 -3.23 -5.71 -6.43
CA ILE A 25 -3.59 -4.29 -6.35
C ILE A 25 -2.59 -3.54 -5.46
N VAL A 26 -2.29 -4.04 -4.25
CA VAL A 26 -1.29 -3.42 -3.35
C VAL A 26 0.08 -3.34 -4.01
N ASN A 27 0.53 -4.41 -4.66
CA ASN A 27 1.83 -4.40 -5.34
C ASN A 27 1.88 -3.37 -6.47
N ALA A 28 0.79 -3.26 -7.27
CA ALA A 28 0.69 -2.27 -8.33
C ALA A 28 0.72 -0.83 -7.78
N LEU A 29 0.04 -0.55 -6.66
CA LEU A 29 0.09 0.76 -6.01
C LEU A 29 1.50 1.12 -5.51
N GLN A 30 2.19 0.18 -4.86
CA GLN A 30 3.58 0.39 -4.40
C GLN A 30 4.54 0.63 -5.57
N MET A 31 4.37 -0.09 -6.69
CA MET A 31 5.14 0.14 -7.92
C MET A 31 4.87 1.52 -8.51
N ALA A 32 3.60 1.91 -8.62
CA ALA A 32 3.22 3.22 -9.16
C ALA A 32 3.81 4.38 -8.35
N LEU A 33 3.75 4.32 -7.01
CA LEU A 33 4.37 5.33 -6.14
C LEU A 33 5.88 5.42 -6.34
N ALA A 34 6.56 4.28 -6.47
CA ALA A 34 8.00 4.23 -6.74
C ALA A 34 8.36 4.82 -8.11
N GLU A 35 7.63 4.45 -9.16
CA GLU A 35 7.83 4.95 -10.53
C GLU A 35 7.58 6.45 -10.66
N MET A 36 6.57 6.96 -9.95
CA MET A 36 6.27 8.40 -9.90
C MET A 36 7.25 9.19 -9.02
N GLY A 37 8.06 8.53 -8.19
CA GLY A 37 8.99 9.19 -7.28
C GLY A 37 8.29 10.00 -6.17
N ILE A 38 7.11 9.56 -5.71
CA ILE A 38 6.35 10.28 -4.68
C ILE A 38 6.83 9.88 -3.28
N GLU A 39 7.45 10.81 -2.55
CA GLU A 39 7.90 10.55 -1.18
C GLU A 39 6.72 10.14 -0.27
N ARG A 40 7.00 9.26 0.71
CA ARG A 40 5.96 8.62 1.54
C ARG A 40 5.11 9.60 2.34
N ASP A 41 5.71 10.72 2.74
CA ASP A 41 5.08 11.82 3.46
C ASP A 41 4.26 12.75 2.56
N GLN A 42 4.36 12.61 1.23
CA GLN A 42 3.59 13.35 0.23
C GLN A 42 2.40 12.57 -0.31
N ALA A 43 2.16 11.34 0.15
CA ALA A 43 1.04 10.51 -0.23
C ALA A 43 0.14 10.19 0.98
N ALA A 44 -1.19 10.17 0.73
CA ALA A 44 -2.18 9.72 1.69
C ALA A 44 -3.15 8.75 1.01
N ILE A 45 -3.41 7.61 1.65
CA ILE A 45 -4.35 6.58 1.17
C ILE A 45 -5.56 6.52 2.08
N PHE A 46 -6.74 6.58 1.49
CA PHE A 46 -8.02 6.49 2.18
C PHE A 46 -8.70 5.19 1.79
N SER A 47 -9.22 4.45 2.76
CA SER A 47 -9.94 3.20 2.53
C SER A 47 -11.20 3.08 3.38
N GLY A 48 -12.17 2.34 2.84
CA GLY A 48 -13.41 1.97 3.51
C GLY A 48 -13.26 0.73 4.40
N VAL A 49 -14.37 0.18 4.87
CA VAL A 49 -14.40 -1.11 5.60
C VAL A 49 -14.46 -2.31 4.64
N GLY A 50 -13.62 -3.33 4.90
CA GLY A 50 -13.64 -4.62 4.18
C GLY A 50 -12.24 -5.24 4.07
N CYS A 51 -12.13 -6.38 3.37
CA CYS A 51 -10.81 -6.96 3.06
C CYS A 51 -9.97 -5.96 2.25
N SER A 52 -10.52 -5.43 1.16
CA SER A 52 -9.90 -4.37 0.35
C SER A 52 -9.61 -3.10 1.17
N GLY A 53 -10.45 -2.80 2.18
CA GLY A 53 -10.27 -1.73 3.14
C GLY A 53 -8.93 -1.77 3.88
N LYS A 54 -8.34 -2.95 4.04
CA LYS A 54 -7.04 -3.10 4.71
C LYS A 54 -5.83 -2.66 3.88
N THR A 55 -6.01 -2.35 2.59
CA THR A 55 -4.95 -1.89 1.67
C THR A 55 -4.07 -0.80 2.28
N VAL A 56 -4.69 0.14 3.00
CA VAL A 56 -4.00 1.26 3.66
C VAL A 56 -2.97 0.83 4.71
N HIS A 57 -3.15 -0.33 5.34
CA HIS A 57 -2.20 -0.85 6.34
C HIS A 57 -0.98 -1.50 5.70
N PHE A 58 -1.02 -1.78 4.40
CA PHE A 58 0.03 -2.48 3.65
C PHE A 58 0.88 -1.55 2.78
N ILE A 59 0.59 -0.25 2.80
CA ILE A 59 1.32 0.77 2.06
C ILE A 59 1.88 1.79 3.05
N ASN A 60 3.20 1.95 3.04
CA ASN A 60 3.94 2.77 4.00
C ASN A 60 3.87 4.25 3.64
N THR A 61 2.69 4.84 3.81
CA THR A 61 2.38 6.27 3.59
C THR A 61 1.42 6.74 4.69
N TYR A 62 0.98 8.01 4.66
CA TYR A 62 -0.16 8.39 5.50
C TYR A 62 -1.40 7.59 5.10
N GLY A 63 -2.17 7.15 6.09
CA GLY A 63 -3.28 6.22 5.90
C GLY A 63 -4.48 6.56 6.77
N VAL A 64 -5.67 6.51 6.18
CA VAL A 64 -6.95 6.73 6.86
C VAL A 64 -7.89 5.59 6.51
N HIS A 65 -8.37 4.89 7.54
CA HIS A 65 -9.31 3.76 7.41
C HIS A 65 -10.63 4.13 8.10
N THR A 66 -11.73 4.21 7.35
CA THR A 66 -13.03 4.70 7.82
C THR A 66 -14.22 3.86 7.37
#